data_AF-A0A841CGV2-F1
#
_entry.id   AF-A0A841CGV2-F1
#
_cell.length_a   1.000
_cell.length_b   1.000
_cell.length_c   1.000
_cell.angle_alpha   90.00
_cell.angle_beta   90.00
_cell.angle_gamma   90.00
#
_symmetry.space_group_name_H-M   'P 1'
#
loop_
_entity.id
_entity.type
_entity.pdbx_description
1 polymer ?
#
loop_
_entity_poly.entity_id
_entity_poly.type
_entity_poly.pdbx_seq_one_letter_code
_entity_poly.pdbx_strand_id
1 'polypeptide(L)'
;MDREKITLTGAPETMLATLYGRALDSRAPRSFLHDVAAAEAVSRIDYDFRKTGVTASSAAGVAMRAKQLDDWTAAFVASHPAVTVLHLACGLDTRVQRLTPGGDVRWVDVDYPEVIALRSRLLPLPGGDYRMVGSSVTDEGWLQDVPADRPTVAVFEGLTMYLREDEVRGLVRRIVRRFSGGELLFDVYGSFGIRLQKLVPAVRNAGATLHWGLDDPRAIEPWGVTCVESVRSLELPAVKEMPASGRIPLRIMAKLPGFRDVGRILRYRY
;
A
#
# COMPACT_ATOMS: atom_id res chain seq x y z
N MET A 1 -11.09 28.10 -2.64
CA MET A 1 -11.69 26.76 -2.47
C MET A 1 -11.56 26.40 -1.02
N ASP A 2 -12.67 26.00 -0.40
CA ASP A 2 -12.67 25.55 0.99
C ASP A 2 -11.90 24.23 1.10
N ARG A 3 -11.05 24.11 2.12
CA ARG A 3 -10.26 22.89 2.37
C ARG A 3 -11.16 21.81 2.98
N GLU A 4 -10.91 20.55 2.62
CA GLU A 4 -11.66 19.40 3.11
C GLU A 4 -11.31 19.11 4.58
N LYS A 5 -12.32 19.06 5.45
CA LYS A 5 -12.14 18.65 6.86
C LYS A 5 -12.16 17.12 6.97
N ILE A 6 -11.23 16.57 7.76
CA ILE A 6 -11.17 15.13 8.01
C ILE A 6 -11.92 14.77 9.29
N THR A 7 -12.86 13.83 9.18
CA THR A 7 -13.62 13.27 10.32
C THR A 7 -13.32 11.78 10.55
N LEU A 8 -12.34 11.22 9.83
CA LEU A 8 -11.95 9.81 9.92
C LEU A 8 -11.17 9.54 11.21
N THR A 9 -11.44 8.40 11.85
CA THR A 9 -10.80 7.97 13.11
C THR A 9 -10.32 6.53 13.00
N GLY A 10 -9.33 6.14 13.80
CA GLY A 10 -8.86 4.74 13.86
C GLY A 10 -7.96 4.36 12.67
N ALA A 11 -8.07 3.14 12.16
CA ALA A 11 -7.23 2.68 11.05
C ALA A 11 -7.31 3.60 9.80
N PRO A 12 -8.49 4.09 9.37
CA PRO A 12 -8.56 5.07 8.28
C PRO A 12 -7.79 6.37 8.53
N GLU A 13 -7.58 6.82 9.77
CA GLU A 13 -6.79 8.02 10.06
C GLU A 13 -5.29 7.80 9.73
N THR A 14 -4.79 6.56 9.85
CA THR A 14 -3.38 6.24 9.56
C THR A 14 -2.99 6.53 8.12
N MET A 15 -3.94 6.51 7.17
CA MET A 15 -3.67 6.82 5.76
C MET A 15 -3.25 8.29 5.55
N LEU A 16 -3.58 9.20 6.48
CA LEU A 16 -3.09 10.58 6.41
C LEU A 16 -1.57 10.65 6.58
N ALA A 17 -1.00 9.75 7.38
CA ALA A 17 0.46 9.67 7.55
C ALA A 17 1.15 9.18 6.27
N THR A 18 0.59 8.17 5.59
CA THR A 18 1.17 7.67 4.33
C THR A 18 0.99 8.67 3.19
N LEU A 19 -0.17 9.33 3.07
CA LEU A 19 -0.38 10.43 2.14
C LEU A 19 0.64 11.56 2.37
N TYR A 20 0.81 11.98 3.62
CA TYR A 20 1.75 13.05 3.96
C TYR A 20 3.21 12.65 3.72
N GLY A 21 3.58 11.40 3.99
CA GLY A 21 4.89 10.86 3.66
C GLY A 21 5.20 10.97 2.16
N ARG A 22 4.23 10.66 1.29
CA ARG A 22 4.39 10.80 -0.17
C ARG A 22 4.46 12.25 -0.62
N ALA A 23 3.66 13.12 0.00
CA ALA A 23 3.72 14.56 -0.26
C ALA A 23 5.08 15.17 0.14
N LEU A 24 5.66 14.75 1.27
CA LEU A 24 6.99 15.17 1.70
C LEU A 24 8.08 14.64 0.75
N ASP A 25 7.98 13.38 0.32
CA ASP A 25 8.89 12.82 -0.67
C ASP A 25 8.81 13.57 -2.00
N SER A 26 7.61 13.82 -2.53
CA SER A 26 7.38 14.55 -3.78
C SER A 26 8.07 15.92 -3.81
N ARG A 27 8.11 16.62 -2.67
CA ARG A 27 8.75 17.92 -2.52
C ARG A 27 10.25 17.84 -2.20
N ALA A 28 10.78 16.64 -1.95
CA ALA A 28 12.18 16.46 -1.61
C ALA A 28 13.07 16.66 -2.86
N PRO A 29 14.30 17.19 -2.70
CA PRO A 29 15.24 17.35 -3.82
C PRO A 29 15.58 16.04 -4.53
N ARG A 30 15.46 14.91 -3.83
CA ARG A 30 15.60 13.55 -4.36
C ARG A 30 14.37 12.74 -3.97
N SER A 31 13.27 13.03 -4.64
CA SER A 31 12.03 12.27 -4.51
C SER A 31 12.19 10.88 -5.10
N PHE A 32 11.68 9.86 -4.42
CA PHE A 32 11.66 8.49 -4.93
C PHE A 32 10.42 8.23 -5.79
N LEU A 33 9.27 8.79 -5.39
CA LEU A 33 7.98 8.46 -5.98
C LEU A 33 7.44 9.55 -6.91
N HIS A 34 7.97 10.77 -6.81
CA HIS A 34 7.55 11.96 -7.56
C HIS A 34 6.02 12.20 -7.50
N ASP A 35 5.41 11.95 -6.34
CA ASP A 35 3.96 11.89 -6.18
C ASP A 35 3.31 13.27 -6.07
N VAL A 36 3.21 13.98 -7.20
CA VAL A 36 2.63 15.33 -7.28
C VAL A 36 1.16 15.34 -6.85
N ALA A 37 0.39 14.30 -7.19
CA ALA A 37 -1.01 14.18 -6.81
C ALA A 37 -1.18 14.09 -5.28
N ALA A 38 -0.30 13.36 -4.57
CA ALA A 38 -0.31 13.34 -3.11
C ALA A 38 0.03 14.73 -2.51
N ALA A 39 1.02 15.43 -3.09
CA ALA A 39 1.39 16.77 -2.64
C ALA A 39 0.26 17.79 -2.83
N GLU A 40 -0.51 17.67 -3.91
CA GLU A 40 -1.70 18.48 -4.18
C GLU A 40 -2.84 18.13 -3.22
N ALA A 41 -3.15 16.84 -3.03
CA ALA A 41 -4.18 16.38 -2.10
C ALA A 41 -3.93 16.91 -0.68
N VAL A 42 -2.70 16.84 -0.17
CA VAL A 42 -2.32 17.40 1.14
C VAL A 42 -2.62 18.90 1.24
N SER A 43 -2.42 19.65 0.16
CA SER A 43 -2.68 21.10 0.15
C SER A 43 -4.16 21.47 0.24
N ARG A 44 -5.03 20.52 -0.11
CA ARG A 44 -6.49 20.65 -0.13
C ARG A 44 -7.16 20.19 1.17
N ILE A 45 -6.43 19.56 2.08
CA ILE A 45 -6.96 19.04 3.35
C ILE A 45 -6.72 20.04 4.48
N ASP A 46 -7.76 20.32 5.27
CA ASP A 46 -7.69 21.10 6.51
C ASP A 46 -7.32 20.19 7.69
N TYR A 47 -6.05 19.81 7.77
CA TYR A 47 -5.52 18.95 8.84
C TYR A 47 -4.10 19.36 9.23
N ASP A 48 -3.80 19.28 10.53
CA ASP A 48 -2.43 19.49 11.03
C ASP A 48 -1.59 18.23 10.85
N PHE A 49 -0.99 18.08 9.67
CA PHE A 49 -0.16 16.92 9.32
C PHE A 49 1.05 16.70 10.23
N ARG A 50 1.46 17.69 11.04
CA ARG A 50 2.54 17.49 12.04
C ARG A 50 2.14 16.46 13.10
N LYS A 51 0.84 16.28 13.36
CA LYS A 51 0.30 15.28 14.29
C LYS A 51 0.59 13.84 13.86
N THR A 52 0.84 13.61 12.57
CA THR A 52 1.20 12.27 12.05
C THR A 52 2.57 11.79 12.55
N GLY A 53 3.45 12.71 12.96
CA GLY A 53 4.83 12.39 13.37
C GLY A 53 5.74 11.95 12.22
N VAL A 54 5.32 12.11 10.96
CA VAL A 54 6.13 11.74 9.80
C VAL A 54 7.31 12.70 9.66
N THR A 55 8.50 12.10 9.66
CA THR A 55 9.79 12.76 9.39
C THR A 55 10.20 12.58 7.93
N ALA A 56 11.23 13.30 7.48
CA ALA A 56 11.82 13.08 6.16
C ALA A 56 12.33 11.63 5.95
N SER A 57 12.88 11.00 7.00
CA SER A 57 13.34 9.61 6.91
C SER A 57 12.19 8.62 6.76
N SER A 58 11.09 8.79 7.52
CA SER A 58 9.91 7.93 7.38
C SER A 58 9.16 8.19 6.07
N ALA A 59 9.15 9.43 5.58
CA ALA A 59 8.61 9.79 4.27
C ALA A 59 9.33 9.04 3.15
N ALA A 60 10.67 9.01 3.16
CA ALA A 60 11.45 8.22 2.22
C ALA A 60 11.10 6.72 2.30
N GLY A 61 10.94 6.16 3.50
CA GLY A 61 10.51 4.77 3.67
C GLY A 61 9.13 4.48 3.06
N VAL A 62 8.16 5.36 3.27
CA VAL A 62 6.82 5.27 2.65
C VAL A 62 6.93 5.32 1.13
N ALA A 63 7.70 6.27 0.59
CA ALA A 63 7.87 6.45 -0.85
C ALA A 63 8.59 5.27 -1.51
N MET A 64 9.67 4.75 -0.92
CA MET A 64 10.39 3.59 -1.44
C MET A 64 9.54 2.32 -1.43
N ARG A 65 8.71 2.11 -0.39
CA ARG A 65 7.76 1.01 -0.32
C ARG A 65 6.73 1.11 -1.45
N ALA A 66 6.10 2.28 -1.59
CA ALA A 66 5.13 2.53 -2.65
C ALA A 66 5.76 2.32 -4.03
N LYS A 67 6.98 2.82 -4.25
CA LYS A 67 7.73 2.65 -5.49
C LYS A 67 7.94 1.17 -5.84
N GLN A 68 8.31 0.32 -4.88
CA GLN A 68 8.48 -1.10 -5.15
C GLN A 68 7.19 -1.77 -5.62
N LEU A 69 6.05 -1.42 -5.01
CA LEU A 69 4.74 -1.93 -5.40
C LEU A 69 4.30 -1.37 -6.76
N ASP A 70 4.59 -0.10 -7.04
CA ASP A 70 4.35 0.55 -8.33
C ASP A 70 5.16 -0.12 -9.44
N ASP A 71 6.45 -0.38 -9.21
CA ASP A 71 7.35 -1.03 -10.17
C ASP A 71 6.85 -2.45 -10.52
N TRP A 72 6.42 -3.24 -9.53
CA TRP A 72 5.82 -4.55 -9.77
C TRP A 72 4.45 -4.48 -10.45
N THR A 73 3.60 -3.53 -10.06
CA THR A 73 2.28 -3.33 -10.68
C THR A 73 2.44 -2.96 -12.15
N ALA A 74 3.34 -2.01 -12.46
CA ALA A 74 3.64 -1.59 -13.82
C ALA A 74 4.22 -2.74 -14.66
N ALA A 75 5.11 -3.56 -14.08
CA ALA A 75 5.65 -4.73 -14.75
C ALA A 75 4.55 -5.75 -15.11
N PHE A 76 3.60 -6.01 -14.21
CA PHE A 76 2.48 -6.91 -14.47
C PHE A 76 1.54 -6.35 -15.55
N VAL A 77 1.23 -5.05 -15.51
CA VAL A 77 0.42 -4.37 -16.52
C VAL A 77 1.09 -4.45 -17.89
N ALA A 78 2.41 -4.22 -17.96
CA ALA A 78 3.16 -4.24 -19.21
C ALA A 78 3.29 -5.65 -19.83
N SER A 79 3.22 -6.72 -19.03
CA SER A 79 3.38 -8.09 -19.50
C SER A 79 2.09 -8.73 -20.03
N HIS A 80 0.96 -8.02 -20.00
CA HIS A 80 -0.35 -8.56 -20.38
C HIS A 80 -1.13 -7.56 -21.24
N PRO A 81 -1.85 -8.02 -22.28
CA PRO A 81 -2.59 -7.12 -23.18
C PRO A 81 -3.81 -6.47 -22.52
N ALA A 82 -4.46 -7.16 -21.59
CA ALA A 82 -5.60 -6.68 -20.81
C ALA A 82 -5.48 -7.20 -19.37
N VAL A 83 -5.67 -6.33 -18.38
CA VAL A 83 -5.50 -6.68 -16.96
C VAL A 83 -6.55 -6.02 -16.07
N THR A 84 -6.85 -6.67 -14.94
CA THR A 84 -7.54 -6.02 -13.82
C THR A 84 -6.49 -5.69 -12.74
N VAL A 85 -6.46 -4.44 -12.30
CA VAL A 85 -5.75 -4.02 -11.10
C VAL A 85 -6.76 -3.84 -9.99
N LEU A 86 -6.63 -4.64 -8.94
CA LEU A 86 -7.36 -4.50 -7.69
C LEU A 86 -6.50 -3.74 -6.69
N HIS A 87 -6.87 -2.52 -6.34
CA HIS A 87 -6.18 -1.71 -5.37
C HIS A 87 -6.97 -1.71 -4.07
N LEU A 88 -6.58 -2.60 -3.16
CA LEU A 88 -7.36 -2.91 -1.96
C LEU A 88 -6.88 -2.09 -0.77
N ALA A 89 -7.82 -1.57 0.02
CA ALA A 89 -7.58 -0.54 1.02
C ALA A 89 -6.80 0.64 0.40
N CYS A 90 -7.32 1.13 -0.73
CA CYS A 90 -6.62 2.10 -1.58
C CYS A 90 -6.34 3.45 -0.88
N GLY A 91 -7.07 3.77 0.18
CA GLY A 91 -6.94 5.00 0.93
C GLY A 91 -6.92 6.24 0.03
N LEU A 92 -5.95 7.10 0.33
CA LEU A 92 -5.59 8.26 -0.48
C LEU A 92 -4.33 8.01 -1.33
N ASP A 93 -3.97 6.74 -1.60
CA ASP A 93 -2.85 6.41 -2.47
C ASP A 93 -3.17 6.77 -3.92
N THR A 94 -2.31 7.59 -4.51
CA THR A 94 -2.42 8.12 -5.87
C THR A 94 -1.76 7.24 -6.95
N ARG A 95 -1.65 5.92 -6.70
CA ARG A 95 -1.00 4.96 -7.60
C ARG A 95 -1.52 5.01 -9.03
N VAL A 96 -2.84 5.10 -9.20
CA VAL A 96 -3.46 5.21 -10.53
C VAL A 96 -3.08 6.52 -11.25
N GLN A 97 -2.88 7.62 -10.51
CA GLN A 97 -2.40 8.89 -11.07
C GLN A 97 -0.90 8.84 -11.43
N ARG A 98 -0.09 8.04 -10.70
CA ARG A 98 1.35 7.88 -11.00
C ARG A 98 1.60 6.91 -12.15
N LEU A 99 0.88 5.80 -12.18
CA LEU A 99 1.07 4.76 -13.20
C LEU A 99 0.37 5.09 -14.52
N THR A 100 -0.65 5.94 -14.49
CA THR A 100 -1.42 6.37 -15.68
C THR A 100 -1.70 5.20 -16.63
N PRO A 101 -2.39 4.14 -16.15
CA PRO A 101 -2.59 2.94 -16.95
C PRO A 101 -3.28 3.29 -18.27
N GLY A 102 -2.65 2.91 -19.39
CA GLY A 102 -3.25 3.02 -20.72
C GLY A 102 -4.11 1.79 -21.06
N GLY A 103 -4.68 1.74 -22.26
CA GLY A 103 -5.29 0.54 -22.87
C GLY A 103 -6.31 -0.22 -21.99
N ASP A 104 -6.52 -1.51 -22.28
CA ASP A 104 -7.49 -2.43 -21.64
C ASP A 104 -7.13 -2.78 -20.16
N VAL A 105 -6.80 -1.77 -19.36
CA VAL A 105 -6.63 -1.88 -17.91
C VAL A 105 -7.95 -1.52 -17.24
N ARG A 106 -8.48 -2.48 -16.48
CA ARG A 106 -9.55 -2.22 -15.50
C ARG A 106 -8.90 -1.92 -14.17
N TRP A 107 -9.18 -0.76 -13.60
CA TRP A 107 -8.67 -0.37 -12.29
C TRP A 107 -9.80 -0.27 -11.29
N VAL A 108 -9.72 -1.04 -10.20
CA VAL A 108 -10.74 -1.06 -9.14
C VAL A 108 -10.09 -0.67 -7.83
N ASP A 109 -10.40 0.54 -7.37
CA ASP A 109 -10.07 1.02 -6.02
C ASP A 109 -11.14 0.51 -5.04
N VAL A 110 -10.74 -0.16 -3.96
CA VAL A 110 -11.63 -0.71 -2.94
C VAL A 110 -11.22 -0.20 -1.56
N ASP A 111 -12.13 0.43 -0.84
CA ASP A 111 -11.94 0.87 0.54
C ASP A 111 -13.30 1.14 1.20
N TYR A 112 -13.31 1.47 2.49
CA TYR A 112 -14.53 1.83 3.19
C TYR A 112 -15.29 2.97 2.49
N PRO A 113 -16.64 2.97 2.52
CA PRO A 113 -17.46 3.97 1.84
C PRO A 113 -17.05 5.42 2.12
N GLU A 114 -16.72 5.75 3.37
CA GLU A 114 -16.28 7.08 3.79
C GLU A 114 -14.90 7.47 3.23
N VAL A 115 -14.01 6.49 3.05
CA VAL A 115 -12.69 6.69 2.43
C VAL A 115 -12.83 6.92 0.94
N ILE A 116 -13.66 6.11 0.26
CA ILE A 116 -13.98 6.29 -1.16
C ILE A 116 -14.66 7.64 -1.40
N ALA A 117 -15.60 8.04 -0.54
CA ALA A 117 -16.25 9.35 -0.63
C ALA A 117 -15.21 10.48 -0.50
N LEU A 118 -14.29 10.40 0.47
CA LEU A 118 -13.21 11.38 0.62
C LEU A 118 -12.27 11.40 -0.60
N ARG A 119 -11.86 10.22 -1.09
CA ARG A 119 -11.01 10.06 -2.27
C ARG A 119 -11.61 10.75 -3.50
N SER A 120 -12.90 10.55 -3.75
CA SER A 120 -13.62 11.15 -4.89
C SER A 120 -13.65 12.67 -4.87
N ARG A 121 -13.62 13.30 -3.68
CA ARG A 121 -13.56 14.76 -3.54
C ARG A 121 -12.13 15.28 -3.71
N LEU A 122 -11.13 14.54 -3.23
CA LEU A 122 -9.75 14.99 -3.16
C LEU A 122 -8.91 14.70 -4.40
N LEU A 123 -9.13 13.57 -5.07
CA LEU A 123 -8.27 13.11 -6.15
C LEU A 123 -8.98 13.24 -7.50
N PRO A 124 -8.25 13.59 -8.57
CA PRO A 124 -8.82 13.57 -9.91
C PRO A 124 -9.20 12.14 -10.28
N LEU A 125 -10.39 11.99 -10.88
CA LEU A 125 -10.86 10.73 -11.43
C LEU A 125 -10.01 10.33 -12.64
N PRO A 126 -9.38 9.16 -12.63
CA PRO A 126 -8.73 8.61 -13.81
C PRO A 126 -9.75 8.36 -14.93
N GLY A 127 -9.32 8.49 -16.19
CA GLY A 127 -10.11 8.01 -17.33
C GLY A 127 -10.06 6.48 -17.47
N GLY A 128 -10.75 5.94 -18.48
CA GLY A 128 -10.74 4.50 -18.81
C GLY A 128 -11.73 3.67 -17.99
N ASP A 129 -11.52 2.35 -17.91
CA ASP A 129 -12.31 1.42 -17.07
C ASP A 129 -11.85 1.51 -15.60
N TYR A 130 -12.12 2.66 -14.98
CA TYR A 130 -11.81 2.95 -13.58
C TYR A 130 -13.07 2.88 -12.71
N ARG A 131 -12.99 2.22 -11.55
CA ARG A 131 -14.09 2.08 -10.60
C ARG A 131 -13.60 2.28 -9.18
N MET A 132 -14.43 2.93 -8.36
CA MET A 132 -14.28 2.98 -6.92
C MET A 132 -15.42 2.18 -6.26
N VAL A 133 -15.08 1.31 -5.33
CA VAL A 133 -16.04 0.45 -4.62
C VAL A 133 -15.92 0.70 -3.13
N GLY A 134 -17.01 1.21 -2.53
CA GLY A 134 -17.14 1.41 -1.09
C GLY A 134 -17.49 0.11 -0.38
N SER A 135 -16.51 -0.61 0.16
CA SER A 135 -16.67 -1.89 0.87
C SER A 135 -15.46 -2.15 1.76
N SER A 136 -15.66 -2.91 2.86
CA SER A 136 -14.50 -3.55 3.48
C SER A 136 -13.91 -4.58 2.51
N VAL A 137 -12.59 -4.66 2.44
CA VAL A 137 -11.89 -5.71 1.68
C VAL A 137 -12.17 -7.11 2.26
N THR A 138 -12.56 -7.18 3.54
CA THR A 138 -12.93 -8.43 4.21
C THR A 138 -14.34 -8.90 3.87
N ASP A 139 -15.21 -8.01 3.36
CA ASP A 139 -16.55 -8.37 2.89
C ASP A 139 -16.46 -9.22 1.60
N GLU A 140 -17.48 -10.07 1.39
CA GLU A 140 -17.49 -10.99 0.26
C GLU A 140 -18.07 -10.39 -1.03
N GLY A 141 -18.95 -9.39 -0.90
CA GLY A 141 -19.78 -8.90 -2.00
C GLY A 141 -19.02 -8.15 -3.08
N TRP A 142 -18.09 -7.27 -2.70
CA TRP A 142 -17.44 -6.34 -3.64
C TRP A 142 -16.67 -7.06 -4.77
N LEU A 143 -16.14 -8.25 -4.50
CA LEU A 143 -15.32 -9.00 -5.44
C LEU A 143 -16.17 -9.69 -6.52
N GLN A 144 -17.45 -9.98 -6.24
CA GLN A 144 -18.33 -10.68 -7.18
C GLN A 144 -18.58 -9.85 -8.44
N ASP A 145 -18.73 -8.53 -8.26
CA ASP A 145 -19.02 -7.56 -9.31
C ASP A 145 -17.82 -7.23 -10.22
N VAL A 146 -16.62 -7.69 -9.87
CA VAL A 146 -15.43 -7.53 -10.70
C VAL A 146 -15.35 -8.66 -11.72
N PRO A 147 -15.42 -8.40 -13.04
CA PRO A 147 -15.34 -9.48 -14.03
C PRO A 147 -13.98 -10.21 -13.97
N ALA A 148 -13.99 -11.54 -14.00
CA ALA A 148 -12.77 -12.37 -14.11
C ALA A 148 -12.52 -12.82 -15.55
N ASP A 149 -12.54 -11.85 -16.44
CA ASP A 149 -12.30 -11.99 -17.88
C ASP A 149 -10.82 -11.78 -18.25
N ARG A 150 -9.96 -11.43 -17.28
CA ARG A 150 -8.57 -11.04 -17.52
C ARG A 150 -7.65 -11.35 -16.31
N PRO A 151 -6.33 -11.53 -16.54
CA PRO A 151 -5.34 -11.66 -15.46
C PRO A 151 -5.44 -10.50 -14.46
N THR A 152 -5.26 -10.81 -13.18
CA THR A 152 -5.53 -9.85 -12.10
C THR A 152 -4.35 -9.66 -11.17
N VAL A 153 -3.91 -8.41 -10.99
CA VAL A 153 -2.95 -8.06 -9.93
C VAL A 153 -3.69 -7.37 -8.80
N ALA A 154 -3.58 -7.91 -7.59
CA ALA A 154 -4.08 -7.27 -6.38
C ALA A 154 -2.92 -6.61 -5.63
N VAL A 155 -2.97 -5.30 -5.50
CA VAL A 155 -2.01 -4.50 -4.72
C VAL A 155 -2.69 -3.97 -3.46
N PHE A 156 -2.07 -4.22 -2.31
CA PHE A 156 -2.58 -3.75 -1.02
C PHE A 156 -1.45 -3.35 -0.07
N GLU A 157 -1.34 -2.04 0.15
CA GLU A 157 -0.27 -1.41 0.91
C GLU A 157 -0.80 -0.93 2.26
N GLY A 158 -0.14 -1.31 3.36
CA GLY A 158 -0.55 -0.91 4.70
C GLY A 158 -1.88 -1.53 5.13
N LEU A 159 -2.22 -2.72 4.62
CA LEU A 159 -3.48 -3.41 4.93
C LEU A 159 -3.28 -4.60 5.88
N THR A 160 -2.46 -5.57 5.48
CA THR A 160 -2.47 -6.92 6.07
C THR A 160 -2.23 -6.94 7.58
N MET A 161 -1.41 -6.02 8.07
CA MET A 161 -1.09 -5.90 9.49
C MET A 161 -2.27 -5.46 10.36
N TYR A 162 -3.30 -4.83 9.79
CA TYR A 162 -4.52 -4.45 10.50
C TYR A 162 -5.59 -5.54 10.50
N LEU A 163 -5.39 -6.63 9.75
CA LEU A 163 -6.30 -7.76 9.66
C LEU A 163 -5.81 -8.90 10.56
N ARG A 164 -6.73 -9.76 10.99
CA ARG A 164 -6.42 -11.05 11.60
C ARG A 164 -6.01 -12.06 10.52
N GLU A 165 -5.29 -13.10 10.91
CA GLU A 165 -4.81 -14.13 9.97
C GLU A 165 -5.95 -14.76 9.16
N ASP A 166 -7.08 -15.04 9.79
CA ASP A 166 -8.25 -15.63 9.14
C ASP A 166 -8.87 -14.70 8.10
N GLU A 167 -8.87 -13.38 8.36
CA GLU A 167 -9.31 -12.35 7.41
C GLU A 167 -8.36 -12.24 6.22
N VAL A 168 -7.03 -12.21 6.45
CA VAL A 168 -6.03 -12.19 5.37
C VAL A 168 -6.13 -13.46 4.52
N ARG A 169 -6.18 -14.63 5.16
CA ARG A 169 -6.34 -15.92 4.49
C ARG A 169 -7.64 -15.98 3.68
N GLY A 170 -8.74 -15.44 4.24
CA GLY A 170 -10.02 -15.32 3.56
C GLY A 170 -9.92 -14.47 2.30
N LEU A 171 -9.35 -13.27 2.42
CA LEU A 171 -9.13 -12.36 1.29
C LEU A 171 -8.29 -13.01 0.18
N VAL A 172 -7.12 -13.55 0.52
CA VAL A 172 -6.22 -14.23 -0.43
C VAL A 172 -6.96 -15.35 -1.15
N ARG A 173 -7.63 -16.25 -0.42
CA ARG A 173 -8.36 -17.36 -1.02
C ARG A 173 -9.51 -16.91 -1.92
N ARG A 174 -10.22 -15.84 -1.57
CA ARG A 174 -11.28 -15.29 -2.42
C ARG A 174 -10.73 -14.78 -3.75
N ILE A 175 -9.62 -14.05 -3.74
CA ILE A 175 -8.96 -13.56 -4.96
C ILE A 175 -8.50 -14.75 -5.82
N VAL A 176 -7.74 -15.68 -5.22
CA VAL A 176 -7.21 -16.87 -5.92
C VAL A 176 -8.32 -17.73 -6.53
N ARG A 177 -9.48 -17.85 -5.87
CA ARG A 177 -10.62 -18.62 -6.40
C ARG A 177 -11.38 -17.88 -7.50
N ARG A 178 -11.39 -16.55 -7.48
CA ARG A 178 -12.21 -15.72 -8.39
C ARG A 178 -11.57 -15.56 -9.75
N PHE A 179 -10.25 -15.42 -9.81
CA PHE A 179 -9.50 -15.13 -11.03
C PHE A 179 -8.66 -16.33 -11.45
N SER A 180 -8.53 -16.55 -12.76
CA SER A 180 -7.84 -17.71 -13.34
C SER A 180 -6.31 -17.67 -13.20
N GLY A 181 -5.75 -16.54 -12.78
CA GLY A 181 -4.33 -16.36 -12.54
C GLY A 181 -3.96 -14.90 -12.35
N GLY A 182 -2.86 -14.65 -11.64
CA GLY A 182 -2.48 -13.29 -11.31
C GLY A 182 -1.36 -13.15 -10.30
N GLU A 183 -1.25 -11.95 -9.73
CA GLU A 183 -0.26 -11.64 -8.70
C GLU A 183 -0.88 -10.93 -7.48
N LEU A 184 -0.28 -11.16 -6.30
CA LEU A 184 -0.56 -10.41 -5.09
C LEU A 184 0.70 -9.63 -4.70
N LEU A 185 0.55 -8.31 -4.53
CA LEU A 185 1.62 -7.37 -4.21
C LEU A 185 1.27 -6.64 -2.91
N PHE A 186 2.01 -6.89 -1.84
CA PHE A 186 1.69 -6.27 -0.55
C PHE A 186 2.88 -6.17 0.38
N ASP A 187 2.76 -5.32 1.38
CA ASP A 187 3.70 -5.27 2.49
C ASP A 187 3.16 -5.95 3.75
N VAL A 188 4.09 -6.43 4.56
CA VAL A 188 3.78 -7.13 5.81
C VAL A 188 4.85 -6.83 6.85
N TYR A 189 4.44 -6.81 8.12
CA TYR A 189 5.37 -6.79 9.25
C TYR A 189 5.82 -8.20 9.61
N GLY A 190 7.06 -8.35 10.08
CA GLY A 190 7.46 -9.55 10.83
C GLY A 190 6.90 -9.52 12.25
N SER A 191 6.92 -10.66 12.94
CA SER A 191 6.44 -10.79 14.33
C SER A 191 7.13 -9.80 15.28
N PHE A 192 8.41 -9.50 15.04
CA PHE A 192 9.14 -8.49 15.82
C PHE A 192 8.59 -7.08 15.59
N GLY A 193 8.24 -6.73 14.35
CA GLY A 193 7.60 -5.46 14.03
C GLY A 193 6.23 -5.30 14.69
N ILE A 194 5.42 -6.36 14.70
CA ILE A 194 4.14 -6.38 15.43
C ILE A 194 4.32 -6.17 16.93
N ARG A 195 5.34 -6.77 17.55
CA ARG A 195 5.65 -6.53 18.98
C ARG A 195 6.06 -5.08 19.26
N LEU A 196 6.72 -4.43 18.31
CA LEU A 196 7.18 -3.04 18.40
C LEU A 196 6.16 -2.00 17.90
N GLN A 197 4.94 -2.41 17.53
CA GLN A 197 3.96 -1.53 16.87
C GLN A 197 3.66 -0.22 17.63
N LYS A 198 3.74 -0.22 18.96
CA LYS A 198 3.53 0.98 19.80
C LYS A 198 4.62 2.04 19.65
N LEU A 199 5.77 1.69 19.05
CA LEU A 199 6.84 2.62 18.71
C LEU A 199 6.61 3.35 17.38
N VAL A 200 5.64 2.92 16.57
CA VAL A 200 5.29 3.55 15.28
C VAL A 200 4.34 4.73 15.55
N PRO A 201 4.76 5.99 15.35
CA PRO A 201 3.93 7.15 15.71
C PRO A 201 2.57 7.17 15.00
N ALA A 202 2.52 6.81 13.72
CA ALA A 202 1.26 6.76 12.96
C ALA A 202 0.24 5.78 13.56
N VAL A 203 0.69 4.58 13.96
CA VAL A 203 -0.16 3.55 14.60
C VAL A 203 -0.62 4.03 15.97
N ARG A 204 0.31 4.49 16.81
CA ARG A 204 0.03 4.95 18.16
C ARG A 204 -0.91 6.16 18.19
N ASN A 205 -0.66 7.16 17.35
CA ASN A 205 -1.41 8.42 17.36
C ASN A 205 -2.83 8.24 16.81
N ALA A 206 -3.04 7.30 15.89
CA ALA A 206 -4.37 6.94 15.38
C ALA A 206 -5.14 5.96 16.30
N GLY A 207 -4.54 5.49 17.40
CA GLY A 207 -5.13 4.48 18.28
C GLY A 207 -5.34 3.11 17.61
N ALA A 208 -4.62 2.83 16.52
CA ALA A 208 -4.77 1.59 15.77
C ALA A 208 -3.98 0.44 16.41
N THR A 209 -4.38 -0.80 16.12
CA THR A 209 -3.70 -2.02 16.56
C THR A 209 -3.36 -2.90 15.37
N LEU A 210 -2.14 -3.41 15.33
CA LEU A 210 -1.66 -4.37 14.35
C LEU A 210 -1.82 -5.79 14.90
N HIS A 211 -2.38 -6.68 14.10
CA HIS A 211 -2.80 -8.03 14.50
C HIS A 211 -1.96 -9.13 13.87
N TRP A 212 -1.61 -9.00 12.59
CA TRP A 212 -0.96 -10.08 11.83
C TRP A 212 0.41 -9.70 11.28
N GLY A 213 1.33 -10.65 11.30
CA GLY A 213 2.66 -10.54 10.72
C GLY A 213 3.09 -11.87 10.11
N LEU A 214 4.10 -11.81 9.25
CA LEU A 214 4.59 -12.96 8.49
C LEU A 214 6.13 -12.95 8.45
N ASP A 215 6.74 -13.92 9.15
CA ASP A 215 8.20 -14.06 9.21
C ASP A 215 8.76 -14.86 8.03
N ASP A 216 8.09 -15.96 7.67
CA ASP A 216 8.41 -16.79 6.51
C ASP A 216 7.42 -16.52 5.36
N PRO A 217 7.84 -15.89 4.25
CA PRO A 217 7.00 -15.68 3.08
C PRO A 217 6.39 -16.98 2.52
N ARG A 218 6.99 -18.15 2.73
CA ARG A 218 6.46 -19.41 2.20
C ARG A 218 5.32 -19.98 3.05
N ALA A 219 5.10 -19.49 4.27
CA ALA A 219 4.10 -20.03 5.18
C ALA A 219 2.65 -19.88 4.65
N ILE A 220 2.41 -18.95 3.72
CA ILE A 220 1.08 -18.74 3.13
C ILE A 220 0.89 -19.48 1.80
N GLU A 221 1.89 -20.20 1.29
CA GLU A 221 1.75 -20.96 0.03
C GLU A 221 0.58 -21.98 0.05
N PRO A 222 0.26 -22.66 1.17
CA PRO A 222 -0.93 -23.50 1.28
C PRO A 222 -2.27 -22.76 1.09
N TRP A 223 -2.27 -21.43 0.94
CA TRP A 223 -3.47 -20.65 0.63
C TRP A 223 -3.75 -20.57 -0.88
N GLY A 224 -2.90 -21.20 -1.71
CA GLY A 224 -3.04 -21.24 -3.17
C GLY A 224 -2.20 -20.20 -3.89
N VAL A 225 -1.08 -19.79 -3.29
CA VAL A 225 -0.16 -18.78 -3.84
C VAL A 225 1.27 -19.32 -3.80
N THR A 226 2.17 -18.79 -4.61
CA THR A 226 3.59 -19.14 -4.60
C THR A 226 4.43 -17.88 -4.45
N CYS A 227 5.37 -17.87 -3.49
CA CYS A 227 6.23 -16.71 -3.27
C CYS A 227 7.20 -16.56 -4.45
N VAL A 228 7.08 -15.46 -5.20
CA VAL A 228 7.98 -15.12 -6.31
C VAL A 228 9.14 -14.27 -5.82
N GLU A 229 8.85 -13.24 -5.03
CA GLU A 229 9.85 -12.30 -4.54
C GLU A 229 9.53 -11.86 -3.11
N SER A 230 10.56 -11.70 -2.29
CA SER A 230 10.45 -11.18 -0.93
C SER A 230 11.59 -10.21 -0.67
N VAL A 231 11.24 -8.94 -0.54
CA VAL A 231 12.21 -7.85 -0.37
C VAL A 231 12.03 -7.27 1.02
N ARG A 232 13.08 -7.30 1.85
CA ARG A 232 13.03 -6.65 3.18
C ARG A 232 12.96 -5.14 3.01
N SER A 233 12.19 -4.47 3.86
CA SER A 233 12.02 -3.01 3.80
C SER A 233 13.34 -2.24 3.92
N LEU A 234 14.33 -2.78 4.66
CA LEU A 234 15.65 -2.17 4.82
C LEU A 234 16.61 -2.44 3.62
N GLU A 235 16.23 -3.34 2.73
CA GLU A 235 17.03 -3.80 1.58
C GLU A 235 16.36 -3.47 0.24
N LEU A 236 15.33 -2.61 0.24
CA LEU A 236 14.66 -2.16 -0.98
C LEU A 236 15.66 -1.59 -2.00
N PRO A 237 15.49 -1.83 -3.32
CA PRO A 237 16.39 -1.33 -4.35
C PRO A 237 16.68 0.18 -4.22
N ALA A 238 15.63 0.97 -3.95
CA ALA A 238 15.70 2.43 -3.79
C ALA A 238 16.56 2.89 -2.59
N VAL A 239 16.83 2.03 -1.59
CA VAL A 239 17.74 2.36 -0.48
C VAL A 239 19.15 2.68 -0.99
N LYS A 240 19.54 2.14 -2.16
CA LYS A 240 20.86 2.42 -2.77
C LYS A 240 21.00 3.88 -3.22
N GLU A 241 19.90 4.53 -3.57
CA GLU A 241 19.83 5.90 -4.08
C GLU A 241 19.78 6.96 -2.95
N MET A 242 19.55 6.52 -1.70
CA MET A 242 19.60 7.39 -0.53
C MET A 242 20.99 8.01 -0.29
N PRO A 243 21.07 9.24 0.26
CA PRO A 243 22.32 9.77 0.79
C PRO A 243 22.94 8.83 1.83
N ALA A 244 24.27 8.87 1.95
CA ALA A 244 25.01 8.06 2.92
C ALA A 244 24.50 8.25 4.36
N SER A 245 24.12 9.46 4.74
CA SER A 245 23.57 9.79 6.07
C SER A 245 22.29 9.02 6.41
N GLY A 246 21.41 8.79 5.44
CA GLY A 246 20.20 7.97 5.64
C GLY A 246 20.45 6.48 5.40
N ARG A 247 21.33 6.13 4.47
CA ARG A 247 21.61 4.74 4.06
C ARG A 247 22.42 3.95 5.09
N ILE A 248 23.39 4.57 5.75
CA ILE A 248 24.28 3.89 6.71
C ILE A 248 23.49 3.34 7.93
N PRO A 249 22.62 4.13 8.59
CA PRO A 249 21.79 3.61 9.69
C PRO A 249 20.94 2.41 9.29
N LEU A 250 20.30 2.45 8.10
CA LEU A 250 19.48 1.34 7.60
C LEU A 250 20.32 0.07 7.38
N ARG A 251 21.54 0.21 6.83
CA ARG A 251 22.48 -0.92 6.66
C ARG A 251 22.93 -1.52 7.98
N ILE A 252 23.09 -0.70 9.03
CA ILE A 252 23.41 -1.19 10.38
C ILE A 252 22.21 -1.95 10.95
N MET A 253 21.00 -1.39 10.88
CA MET A 253 19.78 -2.08 11.29
C MET A 253 19.55 -3.40 10.55
N ALA A 254 19.86 -3.47 9.25
CA ALA A 254 19.74 -4.68 8.44
C ALA A 254 20.66 -5.83 8.90
N LYS A 255 21.67 -5.56 9.73
CA LYS A 255 22.53 -6.60 10.34
C LYS A 255 21.97 -7.15 11.65
N LEU A 256 20.98 -6.48 12.25
CA LEU A 256 20.38 -6.90 13.52
C LEU A 256 19.19 -7.84 13.24
N PRO A 257 19.22 -9.11 13.69
CA PRO A 257 18.24 -10.13 13.28
C PRO A 257 16.76 -9.69 13.41
N GLY A 258 16.37 -9.11 14.54
CA GLY A 258 14.98 -8.66 14.75
C GLY A 258 14.58 -7.48 13.85
N PHE A 259 15.49 -6.52 13.63
CA PHE A 259 15.20 -5.33 12.82
C PHE A 259 15.28 -5.59 11.32
N ARG A 260 16.16 -6.50 10.90
CA ARG A 260 16.31 -6.90 9.49
C ARG A 260 15.00 -7.43 8.92
N ASP A 261 14.25 -8.17 9.72
CA ASP A 261 13.01 -8.83 9.33
C ASP A 261 11.77 -8.08 9.87
N VAL A 262 11.90 -6.79 10.22
CA VAL A 262 10.79 -5.98 10.75
C VAL A 262 9.64 -5.80 9.76
N GLY A 263 9.95 -5.74 8.47
CA GLY A 263 8.97 -5.57 7.41
C GLY A 263 9.50 -6.05 6.06
N ARG A 264 8.58 -6.47 5.20
CA ARG A 264 8.85 -7.01 3.87
C ARG A 264 7.81 -6.52 2.88
N ILE A 265 8.21 -6.42 1.61
CA ILE A 265 7.33 -6.27 0.46
C ILE A 265 7.38 -7.61 -0.27
N LEU A 266 6.20 -8.16 -0.56
CA LEU A 266 6.05 -9.52 -1.06
C LEU A 266 5.32 -9.51 -2.39
N ARG A 267 5.80 -10.38 -3.28
CA ARG A 267 5.20 -10.67 -4.58
C ARG A 267 4.87 -12.15 -4.65
N TYR A 268 3.60 -12.47 -4.80
CA TYR A 268 3.12 -13.83 -5.00
C TYR A 268 2.46 -13.96 -6.36
N ARG A 269 2.48 -15.18 -6.89
CA ARG A 269 1.72 -15.59 -8.06
C ARG A 269 0.68 -16.64 -7.66
N TYR A 270 -0.45 -16.67 -8.34
CA TYR A 270 -1.46 -17.71 -8.24
C TYR A 270 -2.03 -18.05 -9.62
#